data_AF-A0A7N2KL42-F1
#
_entry.id   AF-A0A7N2KL42-F1
#
_cell.length_a   1.000
_cell.length_b   1.000
_cell.length_c   1.000
_cell.angle_alpha   90.00
_cell.angle_beta   90.00
_cell.angle_gamma   90.00
#
_symmetry.space_group_name_H-M   'P 1'
#
loop_
_entity.id
_entity.type
_entity.pdbx_description
1 polymer ?
#
loop_
_entity_poly.entity_id
_entity_poly.type
_entity_poly.pdbx_seq_one_letter_code
_entity_poly.pdbx_strand_id
1 'polypeptide(L)'
;MDFEAASSWLHVYPRGIRDFLLYTKTKYHNPLIFITENGIDEFNNATLSLKEALVDNFRIDYYYHHLQYLHRAIKDGVNVKGYFAWSLLDNFEWNSGYTVRFGINFVDYKNGLKRYPKLSARWFKRFLKP
;
A
#
# COMPACT_ATOMS: atom_id res chain seq x y z
N MET A 1 2.37 12.17 12.71
CA MET A 1 2.57 12.95 11.47
C MET A 1 1.58 12.40 10.48
N ASP A 2 0.59 13.19 10.12
CA ASP A 2 -0.37 12.82 9.09
C ASP A 2 0.34 12.94 7.75
N PHE A 3 0.71 11.79 7.17
CA PHE A 3 1.30 11.74 5.84
C PHE A 3 0.17 11.89 4.82
N GLU A 4 0.32 12.86 3.93
CA GLU A 4 -0.62 13.11 2.84
C GLU A 4 -0.22 12.29 1.61
N ALA A 5 -1.20 11.67 0.97
CA ALA A 5 -1.02 10.99 -0.29
C ALA A 5 -0.93 12.00 -1.44
N ALA A 6 -0.33 11.61 -2.56
CA ALA A 6 -0.30 12.49 -3.73
C ALA A 6 -1.68 12.66 -4.39
N SER A 7 -2.50 11.61 -4.32
CA SER A 7 -3.88 11.63 -4.79
C SER A 7 -4.81 12.29 -3.77
N SER A 8 -5.50 13.36 -4.18
CA SER A 8 -6.40 14.14 -3.30
C SER A 8 -7.57 13.36 -2.71
N TRP A 9 -7.95 12.24 -3.33
CA TRP A 9 -9.02 11.36 -2.87
C TRP A 9 -8.54 10.33 -1.83
N LEU A 10 -7.23 10.14 -1.67
CA LEU A 10 -6.64 9.10 -0.81
C LEU A 10 -6.27 9.69 0.55
N HIS A 11 -7.20 9.61 1.51
CA HIS A 11 -6.92 9.99 2.89
C HIS A 11 -6.46 8.78 3.72
N VAL A 12 -5.36 8.94 4.46
CA VAL A 12 -4.78 7.87 5.28
C VAL A 12 -5.60 7.65 6.56
N TYR A 13 -6.46 6.63 6.55
CA TYR A 13 -7.29 6.26 7.69
C TYR A 13 -7.20 4.75 8.01
N PRO A 14 -6.13 4.30 8.69
CA PRO A 14 -5.87 2.86 8.90
C PRO A 14 -6.98 2.11 9.64
N ARG A 15 -7.74 2.78 10.51
CA ARG A 15 -8.88 2.16 11.20
C ARG A 15 -9.99 1.72 10.23
N GLY A 16 -10.13 2.42 9.10
CA GLY A 16 -11.18 2.17 8.12
C GLY A 16 -11.21 0.75 7.58
N ILE A 17 -10.05 0.10 7.39
CA ILE A 17 -10.01 -1.30 6.92
C ILE A 17 -10.68 -2.25 7.92
N ARG A 18 -10.50 -2.04 9.23
CA ARG A 18 -11.15 -2.87 10.25
C ARG A 18 -12.65 -2.63 10.28
N ASP A 19 -13.05 -1.36 10.28
CA ASP A 19 -14.47 -0.99 10.38
C ASP A 19 -15.24 -1.51 9.16
N PHE A 20 -14.67 -1.40 7.95
CA PHE A 20 -15.24 -1.93 6.72
C PHE A 20 -15.34 -3.47 6.73
N LEU A 21 -14.32 -4.16 7.26
CA LEU A 21 -14.34 -5.62 7.37
C LEU A 21 -15.35 -6.14 8.38
N LEU A 22 -15.50 -5.47 9.53
CA LEU A 22 -16.52 -5.81 10.53
C LEU A 22 -17.94 -5.55 10.00
N TYR A 23 -18.11 -4.45 9.26
CA TYR A 23 -19.36 -4.18 8.54
C TYR A 23 -19.65 -5.30 7.54
N THR A 24 -18.68 -5.66 6.70
CA THR A 24 -18.82 -6.70 5.67
C THR A 24 -19.16 -8.05 6.30
N LYS A 25 -18.48 -8.41 7.39
CA LYS A 25 -18.78 -9.61 8.19
C LYS A 25 -20.23 -9.64 8.64
N THR A 26 -20.72 -8.56 9.25
CA THR A 26 -22.08 -8.48 9.79
C THR A 26 -23.13 -8.46 8.69
N LYS A 27 -22.90 -7.65 7.65
CA LYS A 27 -23.86 -7.41 6.57
C LYS A 27 -23.98 -8.57 5.60
N TYR A 28 -22.90 -9.31 5.35
CA TYR A 28 -22.81 -10.34 4.32
C TYR A 28 -22.47 -11.73 4.90
N HIS A 29 -22.76 -11.98 6.17
CA HIS A 29 -22.64 -13.29 6.83
C HIS A 29 -21.22 -13.90 6.85
N ASN A 30 -20.22 -13.07 7.14
CA ASN A 30 -18.81 -13.45 7.29
C ASN A 30 -18.23 -14.29 6.12
N PRO A 31 -18.30 -13.78 4.88
CA PRO A 31 -17.80 -14.53 3.74
C PRO A 31 -16.27 -14.69 3.81
N LEU A 32 -15.73 -15.58 2.98
CA LEU A 32 -14.29 -15.63 2.74
C LEU A 32 -13.84 -14.33 2.06
N ILE A 33 -12.89 -13.62 2.66
CA ILE A 33 -12.42 -12.31 2.16
C ILE A 33 -10.94 -12.36 1.79
N PHE A 34 -10.61 -11.74 0.66
CA PHE A 34 -9.26 -11.35 0.29
C PHE A 34 -9.19 -9.83 0.20
N ILE A 35 -8.16 -9.23 0.80
CA ILE A 35 -7.84 -7.82 0.55
C ILE A 35 -7.03 -7.79 -0.74
N THR A 36 -7.71 -7.56 -1.86
CA THR A 36 -7.10 -7.60 -3.20
C THR A 36 -6.22 -6.40 -3.47
N GLU A 37 -6.53 -5.25 -2.86
CA GLU A 37 -5.75 -4.02 -3.00
C GLU A 37 -5.80 -3.20 -1.71
N ASN A 38 -4.64 -2.68 -1.33
CA ASN A 38 -4.47 -1.63 -0.33
C ASN A 38 -3.09 -0.99 -0.54
N GLY A 39 -2.98 0.33 -0.49
CA GLY A 39 -1.74 1.02 -0.82
C GLY A 39 -1.83 2.54 -0.75
N ILE A 40 -0.69 3.21 -0.95
CA ILE A 40 -0.55 4.66 -0.93
C ILE A 40 0.45 5.12 -2.00
N ASP A 41 0.17 6.27 -2.59
CA ASP A 41 1.00 6.91 -3.60
C ASP A 41 1.86 8.06 -3.08
N GLU A 42 3.00 8.27 -3.74
CA GLU A 42 3.73 9.54 -3.71
C GLU A 42 3.74 10.21 -5.08
N PHE A 43 4.01 11.52 -5.11
CA PHE A 43 4.25 12.23 -6.37
C PHE A 43 5.49 11.66 -7.05
N ASN A 44 5.44 11.54 -8.37
CA ASN A 44 6.61 11.28 -9.18
C ASN A 44 7.50 12.54 -9.21
N ASN A 45 8.35 12.69 -8.20
CA ASN A 45 9.23 13.85 -8.07
C ASN A 45 10.55 13.63 -8.83
N ALA A 46 10.69 14.31 -9.97
CA ALA A 46 11.88 14.24 -10.81
C ALA A 46 13.13 14.94 -10.24
N THR A 47 13.00 15.69 -9.13
CA THR A 47 14.15 16.35 -8.49
C THR A 47 14.92 15.45 -7.53
N LEU A 48 14.33 14.31 -7.12
CA LEU A 48 14.97 13.35 -6.23
C LEU A 48 16.02 12.52 -6.97
N SER A 49 17.14 12.26 -6.32
CA SER A 49 18.04 11.20 -6.75
C SER A 49 17.38 9.83 -6.60
N LEU A 50 17.88 8.81 -7.32
CA LEU A 50 17.39 7.44 -7.15
C LEU A 50 17.48 6.99 -5.69
N LYS A 51 18.56 7.33 -4.97
CA LYS A 51 18.73 6.94 -3.57
C LYS A 51 17.61 7.51 -2.69
N GLU A 52 17.21 8.76 -2.91
CA GLU A 52 16.13 9.41 -2.17
C GLU A 52 14.76 8.86 -2.56
N ALA A 53 14.51 8.65 -3.85
CA ALA A 53 13.26 8.08 -4.36
C ALA A 53 12.96 6.65 -3.86
N LEU A 54 13.99 5.91 -3.40
CA LEU A 54 13.82 4.59 -2.78
C LEU A 54 13.49 4.63 -1.29
N VAL A 55 13.57 5.80 -0.63
CA VAL A 55 13.31 5.98 0.81
C VAL A 55 11.84 6.35 1.03
N ASP A 56 10.98 5.34 1.03
CA ASP A 56 9.51 5.49 1.15
C ASP A 56 8.99 5.07 2.54
N ASN A 57 9.56 5.62 3.61
CA ASN A 57 9.19 5.26 4.99
C ASN A 57 7.70 5.51 5.28
N PHE A 58 7.10 6.55 4.70
CA PHE A 58 5.67 6.82 4.87
C PHE A 58 4.79 5.67 4.33
N ARG A 59 5.23 4.98 3.26
CA ARG A 59 4.55 3.81 2.72
C ARG A 59 4.69 2.60 3.65
N ILE A 60 5.85 2.44 4.30
CA ILE A 60 6.01 1.44 5.37
C ILE A 60 5.02 1.73 6.51
N ASP A 61 4.95 2.97 6.98
CA ASP A 61 4.05 3.38 8.06
C ASP A 61 2.58 3.15 7.70
N TYR A 62 2.20 3.46 6.46
CA TYR A 62 0.88 3.16 5.92
C TYR A 62 0.56 1.67 6.03
N TYR A 63 1.41 0.81 5.46
CA TYR A 63 1.20 -0.63 5.47
C TYR A 63 1.19 -1.21 6.88
N TYR A 64 2.13 -0.80 7.73
CA TYR A 64 2.21 -1.25 9.11
C TYR A 64 0.91 -0.99 9.86
N HIS A 65 0.39 0.25 9.82
CA HIS A 65 -0.84 0.58 10.53
C HIS A 65 -2.08 -0.12 9.94
N HIS A 66 -2.22 -0.22 8.62
CA HIS A 66 -3.35 -0.93 7.99
C HIS A 66 -3.31 -2.43 8.33
N LEU A 67 -2.14 -3.06 8.29
CA LEU A 67 -1.98 -4.47 8.64
C LEU A 67 -2.23 -4.73 10.13
N GLN A 68 -1.88 -3.78 11.02
CA GLN A 68 -2.25 -3.88 12.43
C GLN A 68 -3.77 -3.89 12.63
N TYR A 69 -4.51 -3.02 11.93
CA TYR A 69 -5.98 -3.01 12.01
C TYR A 69 -6.61 -4.22 11.32
N LEU A 70 -6.03 -4.70 10.21
CA LEU A 70 -6.43 -5.95 9.58
C LEU A 70 -6.28 -7.13 10.53
N HIS A 71 -5.15 -7.23 11.22
CA HIS A 71 -4.91 -8.27 12.22
C HIS A 71 -5.91 -8.20 13.38
N ARG A 72 -6.29 -6.99 13.82
CA ARG A 72 -7.39 -6.81 14.80
C ARG A 72 -8.72 -7.32 14.26
N ALA A 73 -9.07 -7.01 13.01
CA ALA A 73 -10.30 -7.52 12.37
C ALA A 73 -10.33 -9.06 12.30
N ILE A 74 -9.19 -9.69 11.99
CA ILE A 74 -9.04 -11.15 11.99
C ILE A 74 -9.25 -11.71 13.41
N LYS A 75 -8.65 -11.08 14.43
CA LYS A 75 -8.88 -11.45 15.84
C LYS A 75 -10.35 -11.29 16.27
N ASP A 76 -11.05 -10.33 15.70
CA ASP A 76 -12.49 -10.11 15.89
C ASP A 76 -13.36 -11.07 15.04
N GLY A 77 -12.75 -12.08 14.40
CA GLY A 77 -13.42 -13.18 13.72
C GLY A 77 -13.84 -12.92 12.27
N VAL A 78 -13.27 -11.91 11.60
CA VAL A 78 -13.44 -11.74 10.15
C VAL A 78 -12.65 -12.82 9.41
N ASN A 79 -13.29 -13.51 8.45
CA ASN A 79 -12.68 -14.60 7.67
C ASN A 79 -11.80 -14.09 6.50
N VAL A 80 -10.66 -13.46 6.82
CA VAL A 80 -9.68 -13.02 5.82
C VAL A 80 -8.65 -14.11 5.54
N LYS A 81 -8.32 -14.33 4.25
CA LYS A 81 -7.30 -15.32 3.82
C LYS A 81 -6.08 -14.77 3.11
N GLY A 82 -6.14 -13.52 2.66
CA GLY A 82 -5.00 -12.94 1.96
C GLY A 82 -5.06 -11.43 1.92
N TYR A 83 -3.88 -10.86 1.71
CA TYR A 83 -3.65 -9.43 1.57
C TYR A 83 -2.66 -9.21 0.43
N PHE A 84 -3.01 -8.31 -0.48
CA PHE A 84 -2.23 -7.97 -1.65
C PHE A 84 -2.02 -6.46 -1.68
N ALA A 85 -0.75 -6.05 -1.63
CA ALA A 85 -0.36 -4.66 -1.67
C ALA A 85 -0.56 -4.09 -3.09
N TRP A 86 -1.21 -2.93 -3.18
CA TRP A 86 -1.22 -2.12 -4.40
C TRP A 86 -0.08 -1.09 -4.32
N SER A 87 0.99 -1.23 -5.10
CA SER A 87 1.21 -2.21 -6.15
C SER A 87 2.64 -2.76 -6.15
N LEU A 88 2.88 -3.81 -6.94
CA LEU A 88 4.22 -4.39 -7.06
C LEU A 88 5.22 -3.39 -7.67
N LEU A 89 4.81 -2.69 -8.73
CA LEU A 89 5.64 -1.78 -9.52
C LEU A 89 4.96 -0.43 -9.63
N ASP A 90 5.74 0.65 -9.65
CA ASP A 90 5.23 1.91 -10.19
C ASP A 90 4.70 1.65 -11.61
N ASN A 91 3.50 2.13 -11.90
CA ASN A 91 2.78 1.82 -13.13
C ASN A 91 2.00 3.03 -13.64
N PHE A 92 1.18 2.83 -14.67
CA PHE A 92 0.30 3.85 -15.23
C PHE A 92 -1.00 3.92 -14.40
N GLU A 93 -1.19 5.00 -13.65
CA GLU A 93 -2.32 5.21 -12.75
C GLU A 93 -3.44 5.99 -13.45
N TRP A 94 -4.09 5.34 -14.42
CA TRP A 94 -5.28 5.85 -15.11
C TRP A 94 -5.12 7.30 -15.59
N ASN A 95 -6.02 8.20 -15.17
CA ASN A 95 -6.00 9.61 -15.56
C ASN A 95 -4.79 10.38 -15.01
N SER A 96 -4.16 9.89 -13.95
CA SER A 96 -2.92 10.45 -13.39
C SER A 96 -1.69 10.03 -14.21
N GLY A 97 -1.82 9.02 -15.07
CA GLY A 97 -0.70 8.47 -15.83
C GLY A 97 0.48 8.09 -14.94
N TYR A 98 1.69 8.54 -15.28
CA TYR A 98 2.91 8.26 -14.49
C TYR A 98 3.26 9.36 -13.49
N THR A 99 2.32 10.24 -13.13
CA THR A 99 2.57 11.38 -12.21
C THR A 99 2.55 10.98 -10.74
N VAL A 100 1.99 9.82 -10.41
CA VAL A 100 1.95 9.25 -9.06
C VAL A 100 2.54 7.85 -9.05
N ARG A 101 2.97 7.38 -7.87
CA ARG A 101 3.71 6.13 -7.70
C ARG A 101 3.16 5.32 -6.53
N PHE A 102 2.45 4.23 -6.81
CA PHE A 102 1.96 3.27 -5.80
C PHE A 102 2.94 2.12 -5.50
N GLY A 103 3.92 1.91 -6.36
CA GLY A 103 4.73 0.70 -6.35
C GLY A 103 5.63 0.58 -5.12
N ILE A 104 5.75 -0.63 -4.57
CA ILE A 104 6.84 -0.94 -3.62
C ILE A 104 8.19 -1.10 -4.33
N ASN A 105 8.19 -1.22 -5.66
CA ASN A 105 9.38 -1.13 -6.50
C ASN A 105 9.31 0.11 -7.40
N PHE A 106 10.37 0.90 -7.36
CA PHE A 106 10.56 2.04 -8.25
C PHE A 106 10.80 1.57 -9.68
N VAL A 107 10.12 2.19 -10.65
CA VAL A 107 10.38 1.99 -12.08
C VAL A 107 10.98 3.25 -12.67
N ASP A 108 12.19 3.10 -13.23
CA ASP A 108 12.91 4.18 -13.90
C ASP A 108 12.42 4.33 -15.34
N TYR A 109 11.42 5.18 -15.53
CA TYR A 109 10.82 5.48 -16.85
C TYR A 109 11.81 6.07 -17.85
N LYS A 110 12.95 6.61 -17.40
CA LYS A 110 13.95 7.27 -18.27
C LYS A 110 15.14 6.36 -18.61
N ASN A 111 15.29 5.22 -17.94
CA ASN A 111 16.44 4.32 -18.07
C ASN A 111 16.00 2.89 -18.37
N GLY A 112 15.27 2.71 -19.48
CA GLY A 112 14.87 1.39 -19.96
C GLY A 112 13.98 0.62 -18.98
N LEU A 113 13.17 1.32 -18.17
CA LEU A 113 12.28 0.71 -17.19
C LEU A 113 13.01 -0.17 -16.16
N LYS A 114 14.21 0.21 -15.71
CA LYS A 114 14.88 -0.54 -14.64
C LYS A 114 14.06 -0.52 -13.35
N ARG A 115 14.04 -1.64 -12.61
CA ARG A 115 13.28 -1.81 -11.37
C ARG A 115 14.22 -1.80 -10.17
N TYR A 116 13.85 -1.05 -9.15
CA TYR A 116 14.63 -0.92 -7.92
C TYR A 116 13.72 -1.09 -6.70
N PRO A 117 14.04 -2.01 -5.76
CA PRO A 117 13.20 -2.20 -4.58
C PRO A 117 13.32 -1.00 -3.64
N LYS A 118 12.19 -0.36 -3.34
CA LYS A 118 12.10 0.69 -2.32
C LYS A 118 12.26 0.08 -0.92
N LEU A 119 12.34 0.90 0.12
CA LEU A 119 12.42 0.41 1.50
C LEU A 119 11.18 -0.40 1.88
N SER A 120 10.00 -0.04 1.40
CA SER A 120 8.74 -0.79 1.61
C SER A 120 8.81 -2.23 1.07
N ALA A 121 9.37 -2.46 -0.13
CA ALA A 121 9.58 -3.81 -0.64
C ALA A 121 10.51 -4.64 0.25
N ARG A 122 11.60 -4.02 0.74
CA ARG A 122 12.54 -4.69 1.67
C ARG A 122 11.88 -4.94 3.03
N TRP A 123 11.02 -4.04 3.48
CA TRP A 123 10.25 -4.20 4.69
C TRP A 123 9.27 -5.38 4.57
N PHE A 124 8.47 -5.46 3.51
CA PHE A 124 7.59 -6.62 3.25
C PHE A 124 8.37 -7.93 3.21
N LYS A 125 9.53 -7.95 2.53
CA LYS A 125 10.40 -9.14 2.51
C LYS A 125 10.84 -9.58 3.91
N ARG A 126 11.06 -8.66 4.85
CA ARG A 126 11.39 -9.00 6.25
C ARG A 126 10.16 -9.38 7.06
N PHE A 127 9.07 -8.63 6.90
CA PHE A 127 7.81 -8.84 7.61
C PHE A 127 7.20 -10.22 7.31
N LEU A 128 7.33 -10.70 6.07
CA LEU A 128 6.81 -12.00 5.62
C LEU A 128 7.73 -13.18 5.95
N LYS A 129 8.91 -12.96 6.54
CA LYS A 129 9.75 -14.07 6.98
C LYS A 129 9.12 -14.75 8.19
N PRO A 130 9.11 -16.10 8.23
CA PRO A 130 8.70 -16.86 9.41
C PRO A 130 9.53 -16.54 10.65
#